data_AF-A0AAF0JEA9-F1
#
_entry.id   AF-A0AAF0JEA9-F1
#
_cell.length_a   1.000
_cell.length_b   1.000
_cell.length_c   1.000
_cell.angle_alpha   90.00
_cell.angle_beta   90.00
_cell.angle_gamma   90.00
#
_symmetry.space_group_name_H-M   'P 1'
#
loop_
_entity.id
_entity.type
_entity.pdbx_description
1 polymer ?
#
loop_
_entity_poly.entity_id
_entity_poly.type
_entity_poly.pdbx_seq_one_letter_code
_entity_poly.pdbx_strand_id
1 'polypeptide(L)'
;MANPRAKDWPKSNEVGRKGRKARSHAVEGKRNAVARSNVSTALTSRTAAVAATALTLGSTVVYQQVYGELPFLDSLSASSPAEDGLHPPAYPWPSSGWFDTFDHASIRRGFQVYQEVCATCHSLERIAWRNLVGVSHSVDEVKAMAGEVEYTDGPNDDGEMFQRPGKLADYIPSPYPNEEAARVANAGALPPDLSLIVKARHGGADYVFSLLTGYVDPPAGFKVQEGLNYNPFFPGTQLAMARVLFDGVVEYQDGTPATTSQMAKDVVSFLYVDYEN
;
A
#
# COMPACT_ATOMS: atom_id res chain seq x y z
N MET A 1 -5.49 55.03 -6.62
CA MET A 1 -6.61 54.28 -6.02
C MET A 1 -6.02 53.48 -4.86
N ALA A 2 -6.00 53.99 -3.64
CA ALA A 2 -7.11 54.18 -2.69
C ALA A 2 -7.40 52.94 -1.82
N ASN A 3 -6.86 53.04 -0.61
CA ASN A 3 -7.37 52.66 0.72
C ASN A 3 -7.17 51.21 1.27
N PRO A 4 -6.50 51.08 2.44
CA PRO A 4 -6.51 49.92 3.34
C PRO A 4 -7.87 49.68 4.03
N ARG A 5 -7.99 48.59 4.80
CA ARG A 5 -8.98 48.48 5.88
C ARG A 5 -8.62 47.38 6.90
N ALA A 6 -8.02 47.81 8.01
CA ALA A 6 -8.21 47.19 9.31
C ALA A 6 -9.62 47.55 9.82
N LYS A 7 -10.30 46.62 10.50
CA LYS A 7 -11.63 46.83 11.08
C LYS A 7 -11.56 46.75 12.60
N ASP A 8 -12.16 47.76 13.20
CA ASP A 8 -12.35 48.04 14.62
C ASP A 8 -13.20 47.01 15.37
N TRP A 9 -12.99 46.94 16.69
CA TRP A 9 -14.00 46.53 17.67
C TRP A 9 -14.13 47.62 18.76
N PRO A 10 -15.34 48.05 19.15
CA PRO A 10 -15.54 49.24 19.97
C PRO A 10 -15.47 48.96 21.49
N LYS A 11 -15.05 50.00 22.22
CA LYS A 11 -15.20 50.14 23.67
C LYS A 11 -16.55 50.77 24.02
N SER A 12 -17.16 50.35 25.12
CA SER A 12 -18.20 51.12 25.80
C SER A 12 -18.12 51.01 27.34
N ASN A 13 -17.82 52.18 27.92
CA ASN A 13 -18.44 52.88 29.04
C ASN A 13 -18.57 52.29 30.46
N GLU A 14 -18.03 53.13 31.35
CA GLU A 14 -18.22 53.30 32.79
C GLU A 14 -19.67 53.27 33.28
N VAL A 15 -19.88 52.74 34.50
CA VAL A 15 -20.78 53.34 35.50
C VAL A 15 -20.18 53.11 36.89
N GLY A 16 -19.81 54.18 37.59
CA GLY A 16 -19.40 54.15 38.99
C GLY A 16 -20.57 54.24 39.98
N ARG A 17 -20.31 53.92 41.26
CA ARG A 17 -20.63 54.80 42.41
C ARG A 17 -20.36 54.15 43.78
N LYS A 18 -19.73 54.97 44.62
CA LYS A 18 -19.99 55.22 46.06
C LYS A 18 -19.54 54.18 47.09
N GLY A 19 -18.56 54.62 47.89
CA GLY A 19 -18.19 53.99 49.15
C GLY A 19 -19.14 54.31 50.32
N ARG A 20 -18.89 53.61 51.42
CA ARG A 20 -19.19 54.02 52.80
C ARG A 20 -18.08 53.49 53.71
N LYS A 21 -17.49 54.38 54.49
CA LYS A 21 -16.69 54.06 55.69
C LYS A 21 -17.65 53.76 56.84
N ALA A 22 -17.38 52.71 57.61
CA ALA A 22 -17.92 52.54 58.96
C ALA A 22 -16.78 52.13 59.90
N ARG A 23 -16.76 52.76 61.07
CA ARG A 23 -15.71 52.71 62.09
C ARG A 23 -15.81 51.45 62.97
N SER A 24 -14.64 51.08 63.46
CA SER A 24 -14.26 50.24 64.60
C SER A 24 -15.32 49.85 65.65
N HIS A 25 -15.28 48.57 66.05
CA HIS A 25 -15.21 48.18 67.46
C HIS A 25 -14.28 46.96 67.61
N ALA A 26 -13.25 47.11 68.43
CA ALA A 26 -12.38 46.02 68.85
C ALA A 26 -13.08 45.19 69.93
N VAL A 27 -13.14 43.87 69.74
CA VAL A 27 -13.38 42.91 70.81
C VAL A 27 -12.29 41.87 70.70
N GLU A 28 -11.44 41.83 71.72
CA GLU A 28 -10.33 40.91 71.87
C GLU A 28 -10.88 39.55 72.30
N GLY A 29 -10.90 38.60 71.36
CA GLY A 29 -11.33 37.22 71.57
C GLY A 29 -10.16 36.26 71.33
N LYS A 30 -9.84 35.48 72.37
CA LYS A 30 -8.68 34.59 72.48
C LYS A 30 -8.46 33.67 71.26
N ARG A 31 -7.18 33.51 70.93
CA ARG A 31 -6.61 32.62 69.91
C ARG A 31 -7.01 31.17 70.16
N ASN A 32 -7.50 30.48 69.12
CA ASN A 32 -7.35 29.04 68.95
C ASN A 32 -6.78 28.80 67.54
N ALA A 33 -5.48 28.52 67.48
CA ALA A 33 -4.80 28.14 66.25
C ALA A 33 -5.17 26.68 65.92
N VAL A 34 -6.08 26.50 64.97
CA VAL A 34 -6.28 25.19 64.33
C VAL A 34 -5.14 25.00 63.33
N ALA A 35 -4.32 23.98 63.56
CA ALA A 35 -3.20 23.60 62.71
C ALA A 35 -3.69 23.31 61.28
N ARG A 36 -3.34 24.22 60.36
CA ARG A 36 -3.39 23.99 58.90
C ARG A 36 -1.96 24.09 58.38
N SER A 37 -1.20 22.99 58.39
CA SER A 37 0.14 23.01 57.77
C SER A 37 0.68 21.70 57.21
N ASN A 38 0.00 20.55 57.30
CA ASN A 38 0.63 19.27 56.90
C ASN A 38 0.02 18.57 55.68
N VAL A 39 -1.08 19.07 55.11
CA VAL A 39 -1.78 18.41 53.99
C VAL A 39 -1.23 18.85 52.62
N SER A 40 -0.74 20.09 52.51
CA SER A 40 -0.26 20.67 51.24
C SER A 40 1.13 20.19 50.81
N THR A 41 2.00 19.81 51.75
CA THR A 41 3.39 19.40 51.47
C THR A 41 3.50 17.93 51.04
N ALA A 42 2.59 17.06 51.50
CA ALA A 42 2.57 15.65 51.11
C ALA A 42 2.22 15.47 49.64
N LEU A 43 1.25 16.25 49.13
CA LEU A 43 0.75 16.17 47.76
C LEU A 43 1.72 16.72 46.70
N THR A 44 2.68 17.54 47.10
CA THR A 44 3.66 18.19 46.20
C THR A 44 5.05 17.54 46.25
N SER A 45 5.20 16.46 47.02
CA SER A 45 6.46 15.72 47.12
C SER A 45 6.71 14.87 45.87
N ARG A 46 7.97 14.81 45.40
CA ARG A 46 8.38 13.92 44.29
C ARG A 46 8.01 12.46 44.56
N THR A 47 8.01 12.05 45.83
CA THR A 47 7.59 10.73 46.28
C THR A 47 6.09 10.49 46.09
N ALA A 48 5.24 11.48 46.35
CA ALA A 48 3.80 11.37 46.10
C ALA A 48 3.48 11.35 44.60
N ALA A 49 4.21 12.11 43.79
CA ALA A 49 4.08 12.05 42.34
C ALA A 49 4.46 10.66 41.80
N VAL A 50 5.60 10.10 42.23
CA VAL A 50 6.04 8.75 41.84
C VAL A 50 5.05 7.68 42.29
N ALA A 51 4.54 7.76 43.53
CA ALA A 51 3.56 6.81 44.04
C ALA A 51 2.23 6.88 43.28
N ALA A 52 1.76 8.09 42.94
CA ALA A 52 0.55 8.28 42.15
C ALA A 52 0.71 7.70 40.74
N THR A 53 1.85 7.94 40.08
CA THR A 53 2.13 7.36 38.76
C THR A 53 2.26 5.83 38.81
N ALA A 54 2.89 5.27 39.85
CA ALA A 54 2.99 3.83 40.01
C ALA A 54 1.62 3.17 40.23
N LEU A 55 0.75 3.81 41.01
CA LEU A 55 -0.61 3.34 41.26
C LEU A 55 -1.48 3.42 40.00
N THR A 56 -1.42 4.52 39.24
CA THR A 56 -2.17 4.63 37.99
C THR A 56 -1.71 3.59 36.98
N LEU A 57 -0.41 3.44 36.75
CA LEU A 57 0.14 2.43 35.83
C LEU A 57 -0.20 1.00 36.28
N GLY A 58 -0.06 0.70 37.58
CA GLY A 58 -0.40 -0.62 38.12
C GLY A 58 -1.89 -0.94 37.94
N SER A 59 -2.76 0.03 38.23
CA SER A 59 -4.22 -0.15 38.09
C SER A 59 -4.67 -0.29 36.63
N THR A 60 -4.04 0.42 35.67
CA THR A 60 -4.35 0.26 34.24
C THR A 60 -3.92 -1.10 33.71
N VAL A 61 -2.77 -1.61 34.16
CA VAL A 61 -2.28 -2.94 33.77
C VAL A 61 -3.18 -4.04 34.32
N VAL A 62 -3.57 -3.95 35.60
CA VAL A 62 -4.50 -4.92 36.20
C VAL A 62 -5.86 -4.88 35.51
N TYR A 63 -6.36 -3.69 35.19
CA TYR A 63 -7.62 -3.56 34.45
C TYR A 63 -7.52 -4.21 33.06
N GLN A 64 -6.43 -3.96 32.33
CA GLN A 64 -6.20 -4.58 31.01
C GLN A 64 -6.14 -6.11 31.10
N GLN A 65 -5.50 -6.66 32.13
CA GLN A 65 -5.38 -8.10 32.30
C GLN A 65 -6.71 -8.79 32.69
N VAL A 66 -7.61 -8.07 33.37
CA VAL A 66 -8.89 -8.62 33.83
C VAL A 66 -10.03 -8.39 32.84
N TYR A 67 -10.05 -7.23 32.17
CA TYR A 67 -11.20 -6.76 31.39
C TYR A 67 -10.88 -6.51 29.91
N GLY A 68 -9.64 -6.71 29.46
CA GLY A 68 -9.23 -6.44 28.08
C GLY A 68 -8.97 -4.95 27.81
N GLU A 69 -9.13 -4.53 26.55
CA GLU A 69 -8.71 -3.19 26.11
C GLU A 69 -9.51 -2.06 26.78
N LEU A 70 -8.81 -0.97 27.09
CA LEU A 70 -9.40 0.23 27.67
C LEU A 70 -10.10 1.03 26.55
N PRO A 71 -11.39 1.40 26.68
CA PRO A 71 -12.17 2.01 25.59
C PRO A 71 -11.75 3.44 25.19
N PHE A 72 -10.69 3.97 25.78
CA PHE A 72 -10.16 5.33 25.57
C PHE A 72 -8.65 5.34 25.28
N LEU A 73 -8.04 4.16 25.14
CA LEU A 73 -6.63 3.97 24.80
C LEU A 73 -6.61 3.14 23.53
N ASP A 74 -6.29 3.77 22.40
CA ASP A 74 -6.13 3.07 21.14
C ASP A 74 -5.09 1.96 21.32
N SER A 75 -5.42 0.76 20.84
CA SER A 75 -4.48 -0.36 20.80
C SER A 75 -3.30 0.07 19.94
N LEU A 76 -2.11 0.25 20.55
CA LEU A 76 -0.86 0.36 19.81
C LEU A 76 -0.51 -1.03 19.26
N SER A 77 -1.17 -1.41 18.16
CA SER A 77 -0.75 -2.54 17.35
C SER A 77 0.37 -2.06 16.44
N ALA A 78 1.61 -2.40 16.77
CA ALA A 78 2.71 -2.22 15.83
C ALA A 78 2.65 -3.35 14.78
N SER A 79 2.59 -2.99 13.49
CA SER A 79 2.68 -3.90 12.34
C SER A 79 1.67 -5.05 12.35
N SER A 80 0.38 -4.73 12.36
CA SER A 80 -0.62 -5.75 12.03
C SER A 80 -0.54 -6.07 10.52
N PRO A 81 -0.80 -7.33 10.09
CA PRO A 81 -0.91 -7.65 8.66
C PRO A 81 -1.94 -6.77 7.94
N ALA A 82 -2.93 -6.25 8.66
CA ALA A 82 -3.92 -5.32 8.13
C ALA A 82 -3.32 -3.96 7.73
N GLU A 83 -2.16 -3.57 8.25
CA GLU A 83 -1.47 -2.32 7.88
C GLU A 83 -0.33 -2.58 6.89
N ASP A 84 0.58 -3.49 7.22
CA ASP A 84 1.82 -3.69 6.45
C ASP A 84 1.78 -4.87 5.46
N GLY A 85 0.74 -5.72 5.54
CA GLY A 85 0.73 -7.02 4.84
C GLY A 85 1.67 -8.04 5.49
N LEU A 86 1.47 -9.32 5.17
CA LEU A 86 2.39 -10.38 5.56
C LEU A 86 3.67 -10.26 4.72
N HIS A 87 4.83 -10.29 5.38
CA HIS A 87 6.10 -10.32 4.67
C HIS A 87 6.24 -11.63 3.87
N PRO A 88 6.67 -11.57 2.61
CA PRO A 88 6.90 -12.77 1.82
C PRO A 88 8.09 -13.56 2.38
N PRO A 89 8.04 -14.91 2.37
CA PRO A 89 9.21 -15.71 2.65
C PRO A 89 10.23 -15.60 1.51
N ALA A 90 11.49 -15.88 1.81
CA ALA A 90 12.55 -15.88 0.80
C ALA A 90 12.50 -17.19 -0.01
N TYR A 91 12.18 -17.11 -1.31
CA TYR A 91 12.19 -18.27 -2.19
C TYR A 91 13.56 -18.43 -2.87
N PRO A 92 14.02 -19.67 -3.12
CA PRO A 92 15.30 -19.92 -3.77
C PRO A 92 15.18 -19.74 -5.29
N TRP A 93 15.16 -18.49 -5.77
CA TRP A 93 15.11 -18.20 -7.20
C TRP A 93 16.37 -18.67 -7.92
N PRO A 94 16.26 -19.24 -9.14
CA PRO A 94 17.41 -19.69 -9.92
C PRO A 94 18.43 -18.60 -10.25
N SER A 95 18.05 -17.32 -10.16
CA SER A 95 18.87 -16.14 -10.46
C SER A 95 19.28 -15.34 -9.22
N SER A 96 19.26 -15.97 -8.03
CA SER A 96 19.53 -15.29 -6.75
C SER A 96 21.02 -15.26 -6.36
N GLY A 97 21.84 -16.18 -6.86
CA GLY A 97 23.27 -16.22 -6.60
C GLY A 97 24.08 -15.24 -7.45
N TRP A 98 25.32 -14.95 -7.03
CA TRP A 98 26.20 -13.99 -7.72
C TRP A 98 26.65 -14.45 -9.11
N PHE A 99 26.77 -15.76 -9.32
CA PHE A 99 27.13 -16.35 -10.61
C PHE A 99 25.96 -17.05 -11.29
N ASP A 100 24.77 -16.91 -10.72
CA ASP A 100 23.57 -17.52 -11.26
C ASP A 100 23.06 -16.71 -12.45
N THR A 101 22.43 -17.40 -13.39
CA THR A 101 21.82 -16.80 -14.57
C THR A 101 20.31 -17.01 -14.55
N PHE A 102 19.60 -16.26 -15.39
CA PHE A 102 18.17 -16.48 -15.53
C PHE A 102 17.86 -17.82 -16.23
N ASP A 103 16.76 -18.44 -15.81
CA ASP A 103 16.18 -19.59 -16.51
C ASP A 103 15.37 -19.09 -17.71
N HIS A 104 16.00 -19.10 -18.89
CA HIS A 104 15.39 -18.63 -20.14
C HIS A 104 14.15 -19.43 -20.56
N ALA A 105 14.03 -20.71 -20.16
CA ALA A 105 12.81 -21.48 -20.40
C ALA A 105 11.67 -21.00 -19.50
N SER A 106 11.96 -20.69 -18.24
CA SER A 106 11.01 -20.08 -17.31
C SER A 106 10.57 -18.68 -17.77
N ILE A 107 11.48 -17.87 -18.29
CA ILE A 107 11.15 -16.56 -18.89
C ILE A 107 10.19 -16.72 -20.07
N ARG A 108 10.44 -17.70 -20.96
CA ARG A 108 9.58 -17.96 -22.12
C ARG A 108 8.16 -18.36 -21.68
N ARG A 109 8.04 -19.31 -20.74
CA ARG A 109 6.74 -19.68 -20.16
C ARG A 109 6.08 -18.51 -19.44
N GLY A 110 6.86 -17.68 -18.75
CA GLY A 110 6.36 -16.51 -18.04
C GLY A 110 5.77 -15.45 -18.97
N PHE A 111 6.40 -15.23 -20.12
CA PHE A 111 5.85 -14.36 -21.15
C PHE A 111 4.52 -14.86 -21.71
N GLN A 112 4.39 -16.18 -21.91
CA GLN A 112 3.11 -16.80 -22.30
C GLN A 112 2.02 -16.53 -21.26
N VAL A 113 2.30 -16.76 -19.97
CA VAL A 113 1.35 -16.46 -18.87
C VAL A 113 0.98 -14.97 -18.86
N TYR A 114 1.95 -14.07 -19.06
CA TYR A 114 1.67 -12.64 -19.16
C TYR A 114 0.70 -12.35 -20.31
N GLN A 115 0.96 -12.85 -21.52
CA GLN A 115 0.11 -12.58 -22.69
C GLN A 115 -1.31 -13.16 -22.52
N GLU A 116 -1.44 -14.38 -22.02
CA GLU A 116 -2.73 -15.07 -21.94
C GLU A 116 -3.59 -14.62 -20.77
N VAL A 117 -2.96 -14.19 -19.65
CA VAL A 117 -3.67 -13.88 -18.40
C VAL A 117 -3.56 -12.40 -18.05
N CYS A 118 -2.34 -11.87 -17.96
CA CYS A 118 -2.09 -10.57 -17.34
C CYS A 118 -2.26 -9.38 -18.31
N ALA A 119 -1.98 -9.56 -19.61
CA ALA A 119 -1.99 -8.51 -20.63
C ALA A 119 -3.38 -7.92 -20.87
N THR A 120 -4.44 -8.56 -20.37
CA THR A 120 -5.81 -8.06 -20.39
C THR A 120 -6.02 -6.84 -19.48
N CYS A 121 -5.23 -6.72 -18.41
CA CYS A 121 -5.39 -5.66 -17.41
C CYS A 121 -4.09 -4.88 -17.15
N HIS A 122 -2.93 -5.50 -17.33
CA HIS A 122 -1.64 -4.92 -16.99
C HIS A 122 -0.81 -4.58 -18.22
N SER A 123 -0.30 -3.35 -18.27
CA SER A 123 0.64 -2.90 -19.29
C SER A 123 2.08 -3.37 -19.02
N LEU A 124 2.89 -3.36 -20.08
CA LEU A 124 4.35 -3.50 -20.07
C LEU A 124 4.97 -2.37 -20.89
N GLU A 125 4.74 -1.13 -20.47
CA GLU A 125 5.04 0.07 -21.25
C GLU A 125 6.52 0.23 -21.60
N ARG A 126 7.44 -0.39 -20.84
CA ARG A 126 8.89 -0.29 -21.08
C ARG A 126 9.47 -1.48 -21.84
N ILE A 127 8.65 -2.48 -22.19
CA ILE A 127 9.12 -3.69 -22.86
C ILE A 127 8.71 -3.65 -24.33
N ALA A 128 9.70 -3.64 -25.22
CA ALA A 128 9.51 -3.78 -26.65
C ALA A 128 9.70 -5.21 -27.12
N TRP A 129 9.14 -5.56 -28.27
CA TRP A 129 9.24 -6.91 -28.84
C TRP A 129 10.71 -7.35 -28.99
N ARG A 130 11.59 -6.45 -29.43
CA ARG A 130 13.04 -6.68 -29.54
C ARG A 130 13.69 -7.18 -28.25
N ASN A 131 13.14 -6.86 -27.08
CA ASN A 131 13.70 -7.26 -25.80
C ASN A 131 13.58 -8.77 -25.54
N LEU A 132 12.66 -9.45 -26.23
CA LEU A 132 12.49 -10.91 -26.13
C LEU A 132 13.49 -11.68 -26.99
N VAL A 133 14.06 -11.02 -28.01
CA VAL A 133 14.97 -11.63 -28.99
C VAL A 133 16.28 -12.04 -28.33
N GLY A 134 16.63 -13.32 -28.44
CA GLY A 134 17.85 -13.86 -27.83
C GLY A 134 17.76 -14.04 -26.31
N VAL A 135 16.63 -13.65 -25.70
CA VAL A 135 16.33 -13.93 -24.30
C VAL A 135 15.40 -15.13 -24.21
N SER A 136 14.16 -15.02 -24.69
CA SER A 136 13.17 -16.11 -24.59
C SER A 136 12.72 -16.64 -25.96
N HIS A 137 12.95 -15.87 -27.01
CA HIS A 137 12.46 -16.17 -28.35
C HIS A 137 13.52 -15.85 -29.41
N SER A 138 13.39 -16.50 -30.57
CA SER A 138 14.18 -16.17 -31.76
C SER A 138 13.64 -14.92 -32.45
N VAL A 139 14.44 -14.33 -33.36
CA VAL A 139 14.02 -13.16 -34.15
C VAL A 139 12.73 -13.42 -34.94
N ASP A 140 12.62 -14.60 -35.54
CA ASP A 140 11.50 -14.93 -36.43
C ASP A 140 10.21 -15.18 -35.63
N GLU A 141 10.32 -15.81 -34.45
CA GLU A 141 9.18 -15.97 -33.53
C GLU A 141 8.66 -14.62 -33.05
N VAL A 142 9.54 -13.71 -32.62
CA VAL A 142 9.12 -12.38 -32.14
C VAL A 142 8.55 -11.54 -33.27
N LYS A 143 9.10 -11.63 -34.49
CA LYS A 143 8.50 -10.96 -35.66
C LYS A 143 7.09 -11.46 -35.95
N ALA A 144 6.87 -12.78 -35.86
CA ALA A 144 5.55 -13.36 -36.05
C ALA A 144 4.57 -12.82 -34.98
N MET A 145 4.94 -12.89 -33.70
CA MET A 145 4.10 -12.39 -32.60
C MET A 145 3.82 -10.88 -32.70
N ALA A 146 4.83 -10.06 -33.01
CA ALA A 146 4.65 -8.63 -33.19
C ALA A 146 3.73 -8.30 -34.36
N GLY A 147 3.80 -9.09 -35.44
CA GLY A 147 2.98 -8.91 -36.64
C GLY A 147 1.50 -9.25 -36.44
N GLU A 148 1.14 -9.97 -35.37
CA GLU A 148 -0.26 -10.25 -35.01
C GLU A 148 -0.96 -9.05 -34.37
N VAL A 149 -0.20 -8.04 -33.91
CA VAL A 149 -0.71 -6.85 -33.25
C VAL A 149 -0.68 -5.66 -34.20
N GLU A 150 -1.79 -4.94 -34.28
CA GLU A 150 -1.92 -3.72 -35.08
C GLU A 150 -1.54 -2.47 -34.26
N TYR A 151 -0.74 -1.58 -34.86
CA TYR A 151 -0.30 -0.32 -34.28
C TYR A 151 -0.75 0.85 -35.14
N THR A 152 -1.12 1.94 -34.49
CA THR A 152 -1.34 3.23 -35.15
C THR A 152 0.01 3.87 -35.46
N ASP A 153 0.23 4.26 -36.71
CA ASP A 153 1.41 4.97 -37.22
C ASP A 153 1.00 6.13 -38.14
N GLY A 154 1.95 6.98 -38.51
CA GLY A 154 1.73 8.13 -39.40
C GLY A 154 2.02 9.48 -38.75
N PRO A 155 1.63 10.59 -39.41
CA PRO A 155 0.74 10.65 -40.58
C PRO A 155 1.39 10.18 -41.90
N ASN A 156 0.57 9.72 -42.85
CA ASN A 156 0.95 9.43 -44.24
C ASN A 156 1.05 10.72 -45.09
N ASP A 157 1.29 10.57 -46.40
CA ASP A 157 1.43 11.71 -47.33
C ASP A 157 0.14 12.57 -47.46
N ASP A 158 -1.02 12.01 -47.09
CA ASP A 158 -2.31 12.71 -47.05
C ASP A 158 -2.61 13.34 -45.68
N GLY A 159 -1.72 13.19 -44.69
CA GLY A 159 -1.89 13.71 -43.34
C GLY A 159 -2.70 12.81 -42.40
N GLU A 160 -3.01 11.57 -42.80
CA GLU A 160 -3.86 10.64 -42.06
C GLU A 160 -3.04 9.60 -41.28
N MET A 161 -3.49 9.24 -40.07
CA MET A 161 -2.93 8.11 -39.31
C MET A 161 -3.44 6.80 -39.89
N PHE A 162 -2.60 5.77 -39.94
CA PHE A 162 -2.95 4.46 -40.47
C PHE A 162 -2.56 3.33 -39.50
N GLN A 163 -3.19 2.17 -39.69
CA GLN A 163 -2.82 0.96 -38.94
C GLN A 163 -1.77 0.16 -39.72
N ARG A 164 -0.81 -0.40 -38.99
CA ARG A 164 0.17 -1.33 -39.55
C ARG A 164 0.40 -2.52 -38.60
N PRO A 165 0.84 -3.66 -39.15
CA PRO A 165 1.36 -4.73 -38.31
C PRO A 165 2.57 -4.25 -37.49
N GLY A 166 2.71 -4.81 -36.30
CA GLY A 166 3.79 -4.51 -35.38
C GLY A 166 5.16 -4.92 -35.93
N LYS A 167 6.18 -4.20 -35.49
CA LYS A 167 7.59 -4.49 -35.77
C LYS A 167 8.35 -4.69 -34.47
N LEU A 168 9.54 -5.29 -34.54
CA LEU A 168 10.37 -5.57 -33.37
C LEU A 168 10.66 -4.35 -32.48
N ALA A 169 10.68 -3.15 -33.06
CA ALA A 169 10.95 -1.92 -32.32
C ALA A 169 9.75 -1.38 -31.53
N ASP A 170 8.54 -1.89 -31.79
CA ASP A 170 7.33 -1.43 -31.09
C ASP A 170 7.29 -1.98 -29.66
N TYR A 171 6.67 -1.20 -28.76
CA TYR A 171 6.36 -1.62 -27.40
C TYR A 171 5.18 -2.58 -27.36
N ILE A 172 5.16 -3.49 -26.38
CA ILE A 172 3.99 -4.36 -26.14
C ILE A 172 2.76 -3.46 -25.93
N PRO A 173 1.61 -3.77 -26.57
CA PRO A 173 0.45 -2.90 -26.52
C PRO A 173 -0.11 -2.81 -25.10
N SER A 174 -0.53 -1.60 -24.71
CA SER A 174 -1.25 -1.40 -23.44
C SER A 174 -2.70 -1.91 -23.58
N PRO A 175 -3.27 -2.55 -22.54
CA PRO A 175 -4.68 -2.97 -22.53
C PRO A 175 -5.66 -1.79 -22.57
N TYR A 176 -5.22 -0.61 -22.12
CA TYR A 176 -6.06 0.57 -22.04
C TYR A 176 -5.37 1.78 -22.68
N PRO A 177 -6.15 2.71 -23.28
CA PRO A 177 -5.60 3.92 -23.89
C PRO A 177 -5.11 4.97 -22.88
N ASN A 178 -5.58 4.93 -21.63
CA ASN A 178 -5.19 5.83 -20.54
C ASN A 178 -5.60 5.25 -19.17
N GLU A 179 -5.10 5.87 -18.10
CA GLU A 179 -5.36 5.43 -16.71
C GLU A 179 -6.85 5.49 -16.34
N GLU A 180 -7.58 6.46 -16.87
CA GLU A 180 -9.00 6.69 -16.58
C GLU A 180 -9.86 5.56 -17.17
N ALA A 181 -9.56 5.15 -18.40
CA ALA A 181 -10.16 3.99 -19.02
C ALA A 181 -9.86 2.71 -18.22
N ALA A 182 -8.62 2.56 -17.76
CA ALA A 182 -8.21 1.43 -16.92
C ALA A 182 -8.99 1.41 -15.59
N ARG A 183 -9.14 2.56 -14.92
CA ARG A 183 -9.92 2.69 -13.68
C ARG A 183 -11.39 2.38 -13.88
N VAL A 184 -12.00 2.92 -14.93
CA VAL A 184 -13.41 2.64 -15.24
C VAL A 184 -13.63 1.14 -15.47
N ALA A 185 -12.72 0.48 -16.19
CA ALA A 185 -12.82 -0.96 -16.44
C ALA A 185 -12.62 -1.82 -15.18
N ASN A 186 -11.93 -1.32 -14.16
CA ASN A 186 -11.54 -2.06 -12.95
C ASN A 186 -12.15 -1.47 -11.67
N ALA A 187 -13.40 -0.99 -11.73
CA ALA A 187 -14.16 -0.48 -10.58
C ALA A 187 -13.43 0.60 -9.76
N GLY A 188 -12.68 1.48 -10.43
CA GLY A 188 -11.90 2.58 -9.86
C GLY A 188 -10.44 2.25 -9.54
N ALA A 189 -10.07 0.97 -9.52
CA ALA A 189 -8.69 0.55 -9.32
C ALA A 189 -7.87 0.68 -10.61
N LEU A 190 -6.61 1.09 -10.49
CA LEU A 190 -5.67 1.14 -11.63
C LEU A 190 -4.72 -0.05 -11.51
N PRO A 191 -4.76 -1.01 -12.44
CA PRO A 191 -3.72 -2.03 -12.53
C PRO A 191 -2.36 -1.36 -12.81
N PRO A 192 -1.32 -1.59 -11.98
CA PRO A 192 -0.01 -1.00 -12.22
C PRO A 192 0.67 -1.60 -13.46
N ASP A 193 1.48 -0.80 -14.15
CA ASP A 193 2.45 -1.28 -15.15
C ASP A 193 3.38 -2.32 -14.52
N LEU A 194 3.56 -3.46 -15.21
CA LEU A 194 4.34 -4.57 -14.70
C LEU A 194 5.82 -4.49 -15.08
N SER A 195 6.21 -3.55 -15.95
CA SER A 195 7.58 -3.48 -16.49
C SER A 195 8.68 -3.48 -15.43
N LEU A 196 8.42 -2.83 -14.29
CA LEU A 196 9.36 -2.72 -13.17
C LEU A 196 8.77 -3.19 -11.84
N ILE A 197 7.69 -3.97 -11.85
CA ILE A 197 6.93 -4.28 -10.62
C ILE A 197 7.77 -5.01 -9.57
N VAL A 198 8.69 -5.87 -10.01
CA VAL A 198 9.62 -6.62 -9.15
C VAL A 198 10.61 -5.67 -8.46
N LYS A 199 11.03 -4.58 -9.11
CA LYS A 199 11.89 -3.55 -8.49
C LYS A 199 11.08 -2.54 -7.67
N ALA A 200 9.83 -2.29 -8.06
CA ALA A 200 8.96 -1.27 -7.49
C ALA A 200 8.26 -1.68 -6.18
N ARG A 201 8.43 -2.92 -5.72
CA ARG A 201 7.82 -3.43 -4.48
C ARG A 201 8.87 -4.04 -3.57
N HIS A 202 8.75 -3.77 -2.27
CA HIS A 202 9.59 -4.42 -1.26
C HIS A 202 9.36 -5.93 -1.28
N GLY A 203 10.43 -6.72 -1.12
CA GLY A 203 10.40 -8.17 -1.30
C GLY A 203 10.45 -8.64 -2.76
N GLY A 204 10.28 -7.73 -3.74
CA GLY A 204 10.46 -7.99 -5.16
C GLY A 204 9.80 -9.27 -5.67
N ALA A 205 10.60 -10.21 -6.21
CA ALA A 205 10.10 -11.44 -6.79
C ALA A 205 9.36 -12.31 -5.77
N ASP A 206 9.85 -12.36 -4.52
CA ASP A 206 9.21 -13.09 -3.42
C ASP A 206 7.82 -12.52 -3.11
N TYR A 207 7.70 -11.18 -3.14
CA TYR A 207 6.42 -10.50 -2.93
C TYR A 207 5.42 -10.83 -4.05
N VAL A 208 5.82 -10.68 -5.31
CA VAL A 208 4.91 -10.94 -6.45
C VAL A 208 4.47 -12.41 -6.46
N PHE A 209 5.39 -13.34 -6.22
CA PHE A 209 5.05 -14.76 -6.13
C PHE A 209 4.07 -15.06 -5.00
N SER A 210 4.33 -14.53 -3.81
CA SER A 210 3.47 -14.73 -2.64
C SER A 210 2.10 -14.08 -2.83
N LEU A 211 2.04 -12.91 -3.48
CA LEU A 211 0.80 -12.23 -3.81
C LEU A 211 -0.05 -13.10 -4.76
N LEU A 212 0.54 -13.62 -5.84
CA LEU A 212 -0.18 -14.41 -6.84
C LEU A 212 -0.67 -15.77 -6.30
N THR A 213 0.09 -16.39 -5.40
CA THR A 213 -0.23 -17.72 -4.83
C THR A 213 -0.98 -17.66 -3.50
N GLY A 214 -0.99 -16.50 -2.84
CA GLY A 214 -1.47 -16.33 -1.46
C GLY A 214 -2.94 -16.00 -1.30
N TYR A 215 -3.76 -16.06 -2.35
CA TYR A 215 -5.21 -15.86 -2.23
C TYR A 215 -5.85 -16.97 -1.37
N VAL A 216 -6.40 -16.58 -0.23
CA VAL A 216 -7.05 -17.46 0.76
C VAL A 216 -8.35 -16.82 1.26
N ASP A 217 -9.19 -17.59 1.94
CA ASP A 217 -10.38 -17.06 2.59
C ASP A 217 -10.00 -16.13 3.75
N PRO A 218 -10.78 -15.05 3.97
CA PRO A 218 -10.52 -14.12 5.07
C PRO A 218 -10.65 -14.83 6.43
N PRO A 219 -9.81 -14.48 7.41
CA PRO A 219 -9.91 -15.05 8.75
C PRO A 219 -11.23 -14.67 9.41
N ALA A 220 -11.66 -15.47 10.39
CA ALA A 220 -12.92 -15.25 11.09
C ALA A 220 -12.99 -13.83 11.69
N GLY A 221 -14.08 -13.10 11.40
CA GLY A 221 -14.30 -11.74 11.87
C GLY A 221 -13.81 -10.64 10.92
N PHE A 222 -13.01 -10.97 9.90
CA PHE A 222 -12.58 -10.00 8.89
C PHE A 222 -13.65 -9.85 7.79
N LYS A 223 -14.05 -8.62 7.48
CA LYS A 223 -15.02 -8.32 6.43
C LYS A 223 -14.31 -7.64 5.27
N VAL A 224 -14.26 -8.32 4.13
CA VAL A 224 -13.76 -7.75 2.88
C VAL A 224 -14.81 -6.79 2.33
N GLN A 225 -14.38 -5.60 1.92
CA GLN A 225 -15.25 -4.62 1.27
C GLN A 225 -15.77 -5.17 -0.06
N GLU A 226 -16.96 -4.73 -0.46
CA GLU A 226 -17.58 -5.16 -1.72
C GLU A 226 -16.67 -4.81 -2.90
N GLY A 227 -16.45 -5.78 -3.79
CA GLY A 227 -15.57 -5.63 -4.96
C GLY A 227 -14.08 -5.82 -4.69
N LEU A 228 -13.65 -6.06 -3.45
CA LEU A 228 -12.27 -6.39 -3.10
C LEU A 228 -12.12 -7.90 -2.78
N ASN A 229 -10.87 -8.36 -2.79
CA ASN A 229 -10.48 -9.74 -2.51
C ASN A 229 -9.50 -9.78 -1.35
N TYR A 230 -9.58 -10.81 -0.51
CA TYR A 230 -8.63 -10.97 0.58
C TYR A 230 -7.30 -11.54 0.07
N ASN A 231 -6.20 -10.88 0.43
CA ASN A 231 -4.86 -11.41 0.22
C ASN A 231 -3.95 -10.97 1.38
N PRO A 232 -3.40 -11.90 2.17
CA PRO A 232 -2.63 -11.56 3.36
C PRO A 232 -1.32 -10.83 3.04
N PHE A 233 -0.74 -11.01 1.84
CA PHE A 233 0.52 -10.35 1.45
C PHE A 233 0.31 -8.92 0.97
N PHE A 234 -0.90 -8.55 0.54
CA PHE A 234 -1.18 -7.20 0.08
C PHE A 234 -1.28 -6.24 1.29
N PRO A 235 -0.62 -5.07 1.29
CA PRO A 235 -0.81 -4.07 2.33
C PRO A 235 -2.28 -3.63 2.42
N GLY A 236 -2.88 -3.66 3.61
CA GLY A 236 -4.33 -3.48 3.76
C GLY A 236 -5.16 -4.77 3.64
N THR A 237 -4.54 -5.89 3.24
CA THR A 237 -5.12 -7.23 3.03
C THR A 237 -6.29 -7.34 2.06
N GLN A 238 -6.64 -6.25 1.38
CA GLN A 238 -7.78 -6.15 0.48
C GLN A 238 -7.31 -5.60 -0.87
N LEU A 239 -7.51 -6.39 -1.91
CA LEU A 239 -6.97 -6.16 -3.23
C LEU A 239 -8.09 -6.17 -4.28
N ALA A 240 -8.13 -5.16 -5.14
CA ALA A 240 -9.12 -5.09 -6.22
C ALA A 240 -8.94 -6.21 -7.26
N MET A 241 -7.69 -6.63 -7.49
CA MET A 241 -7.37 -7.74 -8.38
C MET A 241 -7.91 -9.05 -7.80
N ALA A 242 -8.76 -9.74 -8.57
CA ALA A 242 -9.20 -11.09 -8.27
C ALA A 242 -8.06 -12.10 -8.49
N ARG A 243 -8.20 -13.32 -7.96
CA ARG A 243 -7.25 -14.40 -8.28
C ARG A 243 -7.34 -14.70 -9.77
N VAL A 244 -6.21 -14.57 -10.48
CA VAL A 244 -6.11 -14.81 -11.93
C VAL A 244 -5.45 -16.14 -12.29
N LEU A 245 -4.65 -16.72 -11.38
CA LEU A 245 -3.96 -18.00 -11.62
C LEU A 245 -4.70 -19.15 -10.93
N PHE A 246 -5.16 -20.10 -11.75
CA PHE A 246 -5.75 -21.37 -11.33
C PHE A 246 -5.06 -22.51 -12.07
N ASP A 247 -5.05 -23.71 -11.51
CA ASP A 247 -4.40 -24.85 -12.14
C ASP A 247 -5.02 -25.14 -13.52
N GLY A 248 -4.18 -25.23 -14.54
CA GLY A 248 -4.57 -25.54 -15.92
C GLY A 248 -5.11 -24.36 -16.74
N VAL A 249 -4.93 -23.10 -16.31
CA VAL A 249 -5.39 -21.91 -17.08
C VAL A 249 -4.62 -21.70 -18.38
N VAL A 250 -3.35 -22.09 -18.42
CA VAL A 250 -2.46 -22.00 -19.59
C VAL A 250 -2.03 -23.39 -20.00
N GLU A 251 -1.86 -23.64 -21.29
CA GLU A 251 -1.22 -24.86 -21.81
C GLU A 251 0.19 -24.52 -22.30
N TYR A 252 1.21 -24.96 -21.56
CA TYR A 252 2.59 -24.70 -21.94
C TYR A 252 3.01 -25.49 -23.18
N GLN A 253 3.67 -24.81 -24.11
CA GLN A 253 4.17 -25.40 -25.36
C GLN A 253 5.21 -26.51 -25.13
N ASP A 254 5.92 -26.48 -24.00
CA ASP A 254 6.95 -27.45 -23.64
C ASP A 254 6.42 -28.65 -22.84
N GLY A 255 5.10 -28.71 -22.59
CA GLY A 255 4.45 -29.78 -21.84
C GLY A 255 4.63 -29.69 -20.31
N THR A 256 5.20 -28.60 -19.80
CA THR A 256 5.27 -28.37 -18.35
C THR A 256 3.85 -28.34 -17.74
N PRO A 257 3.61 -28.97 -16.58
CA PRO A 257 2.31 -28.85 -15.90
C PRO A 257 2.02 -27.42 -15.44
N ALA A 258 0.94 -26.83 -15.94
CA ALA A 258 0.52 -25.47 -15.60
C ALA A 258 -0.21 -25.39 -14.25
N THR A 259 0.49 -25.71 -13.17
CA THR A 259 -0.03 -25.46 -11.81
C THR A 259 0.03 -23.97 -11.47
N THR A 260 -0.80 -23.50 -10.54
CA THR A 260 -0.82 -22.11 -10.05
C THR A 260 0.59 -21.65 -9.64
N SER A 261 1.30 -22.48 -8.88
CA SER A 261 2.65 -22.17 -8.41
C SER A 261 3.69 -22.14 -9.55
N GLN A 262 3.56 -23.02 -10.54
CA GLN A 262 4.46 -23.06 -11.69
C GLN A 262 4.26 -21.80 -12.56
N MET A 263 3.01 -21.43 -12.84
CA MET A 263 2.70 -20.20 -13.57
C MET A 263 3.16 -18.96 -12.83
N ALA A 264 2.96 -18.90 -11.51
CA ALA A 264 3.44 -17.80 -10.68
C ALA A 264 4.98 -17.69 -10.72
N LYS A 265 5.70 -18.83 -10.64
CA LYS A 265 7.17 -18.85 -10.76
C LYS A 265 7.61 -18.33 -12.13
N ASP A 266 6.99 -18.81 -13.20
CA ASP A 266 7.39 -18.47 -14.56
C ASP A 266 7.11 -17.00 -14.88
N VAL A 267 5.92 -16.48 -14.55
CA VAL A 267 5.59 -15.06 -14.78
C VAL A 267 6.48 -14.14 -13.94
N VAL A 268 6.78 -14.50 -12.70
CA VAL A 268 7.72 -13.72 -11.87
C VAL A 268 9.13 -13.77 -12.45
N SER A 269 9.57 -14.92 -12.96
CA SER A 269 10.88 -15.05 -13.63
C SER A 269 10.96 -14.15 -14.86
N PHE A 270 9.88 -14.05 -15.64
CA PHE A 270 9.77 -13.12 -16.76
C PHE A 270 9.84 -11.64 -16.32
N LEU A 271 9.09 -11.26 -15.28
CA LEU A 271 9.05 -9.89 -14.75
C LEU A 271 10.32 -9.49 -13.98
N TYR A 272 11.13 -10.45 -13.56
CA TYR A 272 12.36 -10.20 -12.83
C TYR A 272 13.53 -9.82 -13.78
N VAL A 273 13.47 -10.26 -15.04
CA VAL A 273 14.49 -9.90 -16.02
C VAL A 273 14.48 -8.40 -16.27
N ASP A 274 15.67 -7.81 -16.19
CA ASP A 274 15.86 -6.43 -16.59
C ASP A 274 16.07 -6.34 -18.11
N TYR A 275 15.07 -5.78 -18.80
CA TYR A 275 15.12 -5.59 -20.24
C TYR A 275 15.63 -4.19 -20.63
N GLU A 276 16.03 -3.37 -19.66
CA GLU A 276 16.66 -2.07 -19.87
C GLU A 276 18.10 -2.25 -20.38
N ASN A 277 18.24 -2.40 -21.69
CA ASN A 277 19.49 -2.26 -22.44
C ASN A 277 19.24 -1.43 -23.71
#